data_AF-A0A7S3I9S4-F1
#
_entry.id   AF-A0A7S3I9S4-F1
#
_cell.length_a   1.000
_cell.length_b   1.000
_cell.length_c   1.000
_cell.angle_alpha   90.00
_cell.angle_beta   90.00
_cell.angle_gamma   90.00
#
_symmetry.space_group_name_H-M   'P 1'
#
loop_
_entity.id
_entity.type
_entity.pdbx_description
1 polymer ?
#
loop_
_entity_poly.entity_id
_entity_poly.type
_entity_poly.pdbx_seq_one_letter_code
_entity_poly.pdbx_strand_id
1 'polypeptide(L)'
;LRKLQEQNKVTEEEFSEEEPETKVVNNFADLDDFEIISSEEEELPATTSKLLKQEQNTQPEENLDLLLEELKESSIGTPQEQKPYVSCLKRHPKHFDPQNELSKLFKEERKSKKKAKRNFKKLMLTPDKTDWPLNLDHLLVMEKVPDPVKNLFYFDMTKKYSNIQPEYLSCVESNDPNAIAGFLQKYPFHVEALFQLVLVYQMQGNFEQVGSLLERMLYSFQLSFHHQFSPIGSDIAMDISLNQFNKIFYKGLFTNVDCLGRKGCARTALEFVKFILALSPQEDPLGCLFLVDYYSIRSRKLSYFLEFTDKYMEEFYGFGELIMLPSIMYSIALCKALMNETFECTNSHVSRCSEVKGFSELRQQEASVILLCAVRLYPGLAKALISKLFPAFQFGEVDYQTFLGNTQKTSEIYASRNEELWKPEKISSWLKACIEKSSEITLNSQDFQDTRFSELLDRYSHLDSNEFSFDVRRVIPEDMEVGRRGPVGNLDPNANPFYLFFASMLPWNYVNFQE
;
A
#
# COMPACT_ATOMS: atom_id res chain seq x y z
N LEU A 1 0.08 50.53 -43.89
CA LEU A 1 0.62 49.72 -45.02
C LEU A 1 2.13 49.46 -44.99
N ARG A 2 2.99 50.29 -44.37
CA ARG A 2 4.38 49.91 -44.03
C ARG A 2 4.63 49.43 -42.59
N LYS A 3 3.60 49.40 -41.74
CA LYS A 3 3.65 48.88 -40.35
C LYS A 3 2.97 47.51 -40.16
N LEU A 4 2.55 46.86 -41.26
CA LEU A 4 1.97 45.51 -41.25
C LEU A 4 2.88 44.47 -41.94
N GLN A 5 4.10 44.86 -42.34
CA GLN A 5 5.06 43.98 -43.03
C GLN A 5 6.25 43.54 -42.15
N GLU A 6 6.31 43.97 -40.89
CA GLU A 6 7.35 43.54 -39.94
C GLU A 6 6.85 42.49 -38.92
N GLN A 7 5.59 42.06 -39.01
CA GLN A 7 5.04 41.01 -38.14
C GLN A 7 4.86 39.64 -38.82
N ASN A 8 5.10 39.53 -40.14
CA ASN A 8 4.89 38.29 -40.90
C ASN A 8 6.19 37.74 -41.53
N LYS A 9 7.30 37.73 -40.78
CA LYS A 9 8.58 37.28 -41.33
C LYS A 9 9.37 36.36 -40.39
N VAL A 10 8.70 35.42 -39.74
CA VAL A 10 9.32 34.18 -39.22
C VAL A 10 8.26 33.07 -39.17
N THR A 11 7.80 32.59 -40.32
CA THR A 11 7.15 31.27 -40.46
C THR A 11 7.36 30.81 -41.89
N GLU A 12 7.61 29.51 -42.04
CA GLU A 12 7.88 28.74 -43.27
C GLU A 12 9.36 28.49 -43.57
N GLU A 13 9.91 27.42 -42.97
CA GLU A 13 10.57 26.36 -43.74
C GLU A 13 10.62 25.06 -42.91
N GLU A 14 10.07 24.00 -43.53
CA GLU A 14 10.28 22.55 -43.34
C GLU A 14 9.72 21.84 -42.09
N PHE A 15 8.58 21.18 -42.31
CA PHE A 15 7.90 20.23 -41.43
C PHE A 15 8.37 18.81 -41.82
N SER A 16 9.34 18.27 -41.08
CA SER A 16 9.62 16.83 -41.04
C SER A 16 8.89 16.22 -39.84
N GLU A 17 8.00 15.28 -40.11
CA GLU A 17 7.31 14.46 -39.10
C GLU A 17 8.33 13.59 -38.36
N GLU A 18 8.70 13.98 -37.14
CA GLU A 18 9.23 13.06 -36.13
C GLU A 18 8.27 13.08 -34.93
N GLU A 19 7.71 11.91 -34.64
CA GLU A 19 6.86 11.65 -33.49
C GLU A 19 7.61 12.03 -32.19
N PRO A 20 6.97 12.71 -31.22
CA PRO A 20 7.62 12.92 -29.93
C PRO A 20 7.64 11.60 -29.18
N GLU A 21 8.78 10.92 -29.22
CA GLU A 21 9.10 9.81 -28.32
C GLU A 21 8.79 10.23 -26.88
N THR A 22 7.77 9.60 -26.31
CA THR A 22 7.48 9.64 -24.88
C THR A 22 8.72 9.12 -24.15
N LYS A 23 9.51 10.03 -23.57
CA LYS A 23 10.54 9.69 -22.59
C LYS A 23 9.86 9.07 -21.38
N VAL A 24 9.83 7.74 -21.35
CA VAL A 24 9.63 6.96 -20.13
C VAL A 24 10.80 7.31 -19.22
N VAL A 25 10.55 8.16 -18.22
CA VAL A 25 11.52 8.43 -17.17
C VAL A 25 11.58 7.18 -16.29
N ASN A 26 12.51 6.29 -16.62
CA ASN A 26 12.91 5.19 -15.76
C ASN A 26 13.56 5.76 -14.49
N ASN A 27 12.75 5.98 -13.45
CA ASN A 27 13.18 6.41 -12.12
C ASN A 27 13.88 5.29 -11.34
N PHE A 28 14.84 4.59 -11.97
CA PHE A 28 15.57 3.46 -11.39
C PHE A 28 17.09 3.64 -11.36
N ALA A 29 17.61 4.81 -11.77
CA ALA A 29 19.05 5.05 -11.92
C ALA A 29 19.78 5.51 -10.63
N ASP A 30 19.09 5.73 -9.51
CA ASP A 30 19.71 6.30 -8.29
C ASP A 30 19.94 5.28 -7.17
N LEU A 31 20.28 4.04 -7.52
CA LEU A 31 20.69 3.00 -6.55
C LEU A 31 22.21 2.96 -6.29
N ASP A 32 22.98 3.81 -6.95
CA ASP A 32 24.44 3.85 -6.81
C ASP A 32 24.97 4.82 -5.74
N ASP A 33 24.12 5.69 -5.17
CA ASP A 33 24.52 6.60 -4.08
C ASP A 33 23.97 6.12 -2.72
N PHE A 34 24.67 5.14 -2.14
CA PHE A 34 24.59 4.79 -0.72
C PHE A 34 25.48 5.76 0.08
N GLU A 35 25.02 7.00 0.26
CA GLU A 35 25.56 7.90 1.29
C GLU A 35 24.65 7.92 2.52
N ILE A 36 25.27 7.55 3.66
CA ILE A 36 24.70 7.50 5.00
C ILE A 36 24.33 8.92 5.43
N ILE A 37 23.03 9.24 5.48
CA ILE A 37 22.55 10.38 6.27
C ILE A 37 22.39 9.88 7.70
N SER A 38 23.32 10.34 8.54
CA SER A 38 23.36 10.14 9.98
C SER A 38 22.02 10.47 10.64
N SER A 39 21.65 9.60 11.58
CA SER A 39 20.60 9.74 12.57
C SER A 39 20.39 11.18 13.08
N GLU A 40 19.24 11.78 12.78
CA GLU A 40 18.74 12.94 13.53
C GLU A 40 18.22 12.45 14.89
N GLU A 41 18.91 12.90 15.95
CA GLU A 41 18.47 12.76 17.34
C GLU A 41 17.16 13.52 17.57
N GLU A 42 16.16 12.85 18.14
CA GLU A 42 14.90 13.45 18.55
C GLU A 42 15.10 14.27 19.84
N GLU A 43 15.27 15.59 19.72
CA GLU A 43 15.22 16.51 20.87
C GLU A 43 13.76 16.73 21.35
N LEU A 44 13.54 16.50 22.65
CA LEU A 44 12.32 16.84 23.39
C LEU A 44 12.22 18.37 23.60
N PRO A 45 11.05 19.01 23.43
CA PRO A 45 10.94 20.44 23.63
C PRO A 45 10.95 20.82 25.11
N ALA A 46 11.91 21.66 25.49
CA ALA A 46 12.02 22.31 26.80
C ALA A 46 10.81 23.21 27.11
N THR A 47 10.24 23.03 28.29
CA THR A 47 9.18 23.86 28.87
C THR A 47 9.74 25.24 29.25
N THR A 48 9.39 26.27 28.47
CA THR A 48 9.63 27.66 28.84
C THR A 48 8.67 28.09 29.95
N SER A 49 9.20 28.18 31.16
CA SER A 49 8.65 28.96 32.26
C SER A 49 8.78 30.45 31.95
N LYS A 50 7.66 31.18 31.92
CA LYS A 50 7.51 32.61 32.26
C LYS A 50 6.13 33.10 31.84
N LEU A 51 5.27 33.34 32.84
CA LEU A 51 4.47 34.56 33.04
C LEU A 51 3.28 34.22 33.93
N LEU A 52 3.35 34.65 35.19
CA LEU A 52 2.30 35.38 35.91
C LEU A 52 2.77 35.56 37.36
N LYS A 53 3.25 36.77 37.68
CA LYS A 53 3.30 37.28 39.05
C LYS A 53 2.12 38.22 39.21
N GLN A 54 1.50 38.11 40.38
CA GLN A 54 0.62 39.03 41.14
C GLN A 54 -0.66 38.30 41.54
N GLU A 55 -1.17 38.33 42.75
CA GLU A 55 -0.71 38.72 44.10
C GLU A 55 -1.89 38.34 45.03
N GLN A 56 -1.63 37.97 46.29
CA GLN A 56 -2.53 38.05 47.49
C GLN A 56 -2.97 36.75 48.18
N ASN A 57 -2.27 36.50 49.30
CA ASN A 57 -2.75 36.22 50.66
C ASN A 57 -3.65 35.02 51.03
N THR A 58 -3.14 34.36 52.09
CA THR A 58 -3.80 33.64 53.20
C THR A 58 -4.32 32.21 52.97
N GLN A 59 -3.64 31.26 53.62
CA GLN A 59 -4.05 29.86 53.84
C GLN A 59 -5.33 29.74 54.69
N PRO A 60 -6.05 28.59 54.68
CA PRO A 60 -5.59 27.35 55.33
C PRO A 60 -5.59 26.14 54.38
N GLU A 61 -4.40 25.57 54.12
CA GLU A 61 -4.18 24.37 53.29
C GLU A 61 -4.11 23.05 54.09
N GLU A 62 -4.60 23.00 55.34
CA GLU A 62 -4.42 21.79 56.17
C GLU A 62 -5.52 20.73 56.02
N ASN A 63 -6.60 20.99 55.26
CA ASN A 63 -7.72 20.04 55.10
C ASN A 63 -7.80 19.35 53.73
N LEU A 64 -6.93 19.69 52.78
CA LEU A 64 -6.92 19.08 51.44
C LEU A 64 -5.96 17.89 51.35
N ASP A 65 -4.88 17.91 52.13
CA ASP A 65 -3.91 16.82 52.18
C ASP A 65 -4.44 15.59 52.93
N LEU A 66 -5.22 15.78 54.00
CA LEU A 66 -5.88 14.68 54.72
C LEU A 66 -6.95 13.98 53.87
N LEU A 67 -7.64 14.72 53.00
CA LEU A 67 -8.62 14.17 52.04
C LEU A 67 -7.94 13.46 50.86
N LEU A 68 -6.72 13.86 50.50
CA LEU A 68 -5.89 13.18 49.49
C LEU A 68 -5.25 11.90 50.03
N GLU A 69 -4.98 11.81 51.33
CA GLU A 69 -4.51 10.57 51.98
C GLU A 69 -5.62 9.53 52.13
N GLU A 70 -6.84 9.91 52.53
CA GLU A 70 -7.98 8.97 52.59
C GLU A 70 -8.41 8.43 51.21
N LEU A 71 -8.19 9.19 50.14
CA LEU A 71 -8.43 8.73 48.76
C LEU A 71 -7.30 7.85 48.20
N LYS A 72 -6.09 7.91 48.76
CA LYS A 72 -4.98 7.02 48.40
C LYS A 72 -5.06 5.66 49.09
N GLU A 73 -5.56 5.62 50.34
CA GLU A 73 -5.68 4.38 51.12
C GLU A 73 -6.81 3.45 50.63
N SER A 74 -7.79 3.99 49.89
CA SER A 74 -8.85 3.18 49.24
C SER A 74 -8.46 2.58 47.88
N SER A 75 -7.25 2.87 47.37
CA SER A 75 -6.71 2.30 46.14
C SER A 75 -5.52 1.37 46.41
N ILE A 76 -5.79 0.20 46.98
CA ILE A 76 -4.81 -0.91 46.95
C ILE A 76 -4.81 -1.49 45.54
N GLY A 77 -3.89 -0.96 44.74
CA GLY A 77 -3.49 -1.46 43.44
C GLY A 77 -2.19 -0.77 43.07
N THR A 78 -1.07 -1.45 43.27
CA THR A 78 0.27 -0.98 42.89
C THR A 78 0.27 -0.28 41.52
N PRO A 79 0.73 0.97 41.40
CA PRO A 79 0.99 1.57 40.10
C PRO A 79 2.24 0.89 39.54
N GLN A 80 2.06 -0.18 38.77
CA GLN A 80 3.08 -0.57 37.82
C GLN A 80 3.23 0.59 36.85
N GLU A 81 4.43 1.14 36.74
CA GLU A 81 4.84 2.03 35.66
C GLU A 81 4.65 1.28 34.32
N GLN A 82 3.43 1.32 33.79
CA GLN A 82 3.15 0.86 32.45
C GLN A 82 3.76 1.89 31.51
N LYS A 83 4.91 1.55 30.92
CA LYS A 83 5.41 2.23 29.72
C LYS A 83 4.21 2.39 28.77
N PRO A 84 3.99 3.58 28.17
CA PRO A 84 2.87 3.76 27.27
C PRO A 84 2.98 2.71 26.17
N TYR A 85 1.96 1.86 26.06
CA TYR A 85 1.93 0.80 25.05
C TYR A 85 1.98 1.45 23.67
N VAL A 86 3.14 1.39 23.01
CA VAL A 86 3.31 1.92 21.66
C VAL A 86 2.96 0.80 20.70
N SER A 87 1.72 0.84 20.19
CA SER A 87 1.25 -0.08 19.14
C SER A 87 2.21 -0.08 17.94
N CYS A 88 2.47 -1.26 17.37
CA CYS A 88 3.27 -1.41 16.15
C CYS A 88 2.66 -0.70 14.92
N LEU A 89 1.38 -0.34 15.00
CA LEU A 89 0.63 0.42 13.99
C LEU A 89 0.57 1.93 14.28
N LYS A 90 1.51 2.46 15.08
CA LYS A 90 1.61 3.92 15.30
C LYS A 90 1.79 4.65 13.98
N ARG A 91 0.94 5.66 13.80
CA ARG A 91 0.86 6.49 12.59
C ARG A 91 1.27 7.93 12.88
N HIS A 92 1.99 8.52 11.94
CA HIS A 92 2.52 9.88 12.11
C HIS A 92 1.77 10.90 11.27
N PRO A 93 1.19 11.95 11.87
CA PRO A 93 0.32 12.89 11.15
C PRO A 93 1.01 13.65 10.01
N LYS A 94 2.31 13.88 10.13
CA LYS A 94 3.11 14.60 9.13
C LYS A 94 3.28 13.81 7.82
N HIS A 95 3.14 12.49 7.88
CA HIS A 95 3.43 11.57 6.79
C HIS A 95 2.18 11.12 6.03
N PHE A 96 1.00 11.68 6.34
CA PHE A 96 -0.21 11.48 5.54
C PHE A 96 -0.30 12.43 4.33
N ASP A 97 0.62 13.38 4.24
CA ASP A 97 0.64 14.39 3.18
C ASP A 97 1.64 14.00 2.06
N PRO A 98 1.15 13.63 0.86
CA PRO A 98 2.00 13.23 -0.25
C PRO A 98 2.92 14.38 -0.72
N GLN A 99 2.50 15.64 -0.61
CA GLN A 99 3.31 16.77 -1.08
C GLN A 99 4.55 16.98 -0.24
N ASN A 100 4.50 16.66 1.05
CA ASN A 100 5.68 16.75 1.92
C ASN A 100 6.74 15.72 1.53
N GLU A 101 6.34 14.57 0.99
CA GLU A 101 7.27 13.57 0.48
C GLU A 101 7.82 13.97 -0.89
N LEU A 102 6.94 14.39 -1.81
CA LEU A 102 7.35 14.83 -3.15
C LEU A 102 8.30 16.04 -3.10
N SER A 103 8.02 17.03 -2.25
CA SER A 103 8.90 18.20 -2.10
C SER A 103 10.28 17.84 -1.55
N LYS A 104 10.39 16.81 -0.70
CA LYS A 104 11.68 16.28 -0.24
C LYS A 104 12.43 15.56 -1.36
N LEU A 105 11.73 14.75 -2.14
CA LEU A 105 12.31 13.97 -3.24
C LEU A 105 12.82 14.87 -4.37
N PHE A 106 12.05 15.88 -4.77
CA PHE A 106 12.39 16.76 -5.89
C PHE A 106 13.27 17.96 -5.52
N LYS A 107 13.74 18.05 -4.26
CA LYS A 107 14.55 19.17 -3.74
C LYS A 107 13.99 20.55 -4.15
N GLU A 108 12.67 20.68 -4.29
CA GLU A 108 12.07 22.00 -4.45
C GLU A 108 12.08 22.66 -3.07
N GLU A 109 13.16 23.40 -2.80
CA GLU A 109 13.19 24.37 -1.73
C GLU A 109 12.02 25.34 -1.94
N ARG A 110 10.88 25.04 -1.32
CA ARG A 110 9.81 26.02 -1.14
C ARG A 110 10.42 27.15 -0.32
N LYS A 111 10.96 28.18 -0.99
CA LYS A 111 11.24 29.49 -0.41
C LYS A 111 10.01 29.84 0.41
N SER A 112 10.20 29.92 1.71
CA SER A 112 9.15 30.03 2.71
C SER A 112 8.39 31.34 2.53
N LYS A 113 7.46 31.38 1.58
CA LYS A 113 6.38 32.36 1.58
C LYS A 113 5.56 32.01 2.82
N LYS A 114 5.77 32.78 3.89
CA LYS A 114 4.94 32.80 5.10
C LYS A 114 3.50 33.09 4.67
N LYS A 115 2.77 32.07 4.20
CA LYS A 115 1.33 32.14 3.99
C LYS A 115 0.74 32.32 5.38
N ALA A 116 -0.04 33.39 5.55
CA ALA A 116 -0.76 33.67 6.77
C ALA A 116 -1.48 32.39 7.24
N LYS A 117 -1.25 31.98 8.49
CA LYS A 117 -1.96 30.87 9.12
C LYS A 117 -3.45 31.22 9.18
N ARG A 118 -4.22 30.85 8.15
CA ARG A 118 -5.68 30.76 8.28
C ARG A 118 -5.94 29.48 9.08
N ASN A 119 -6.62 29.63 10.22
CA ASN A 119 -7.03 28.54 11.11
C ASN A 119 -8.17 27.72 10.47
N PHE A 120 -7.94 27.11 9.30
CA PHE A 120 -8.81 26.06 8.83
C PHE A 120 -8.40 24.76 9.52
N LYS A 121 -9.38 23.97 10.00
CA LYS A 121 -9.11 22.61 10.47
C LYS A 121 -8.46 21.85 9.33
N LYS A 122 -7.16 21.57 9.42
CA LYS A 122 -6.48 20.74 8.43
C LYS A 122 -7.05 19.32 8.53
N LEU A 123 -7.67 18.89 7.45
CA LEU A 123 -8.14 17.52 7.31
C LEU A 123 -6.93 16.62 7.09
N MET A 124 -6.71 15.65 7.97
CA MET A 124 -5.59 14.70 7.89
C MET A 124 -5.45 13.94 6.58
N LEU A 125 -6.52 13.38 6.02
CA LEU A 125 -6.43 12.54 4.81
C LEU A 125 -6.31 13.40 3.54
N THR A 126 -6.68 14.68 3.63
CA THR A 126 -6.67 15.65 2.52
C THR A 126 -6.16 17.02 3.00
N PRO A 127 -4.88 17.14 3.40
CA PRO A 127 -4.35 18.34 4.04
C PRO A 127 -4.25 19.55 3.10
N ASP A 128 -4.20 19.32 1.78
CA ASP A 128 -3.92 20.34 0.76
C ASP A 128 -5.16 21.06 0.24
N LYS A 129 -6.35 20.51 0.46
CA LYS A 129 -7.59 21.00 -0.16
C LYS A 129 -8.39 21.82 0.84
N THR A 130 -8.00 23.09 0.99
CA THR A 130 -8.74 24.07 1.80
C THR A 130 -9.90 24.73 1.06
N ASP A 131 -10.02 24.49 -0.25
CA ASP A 131 -10.95 25.21 -1.13
C ASP A 131 -12.30 24.49 -1.29
N TRP A 132 -12.48 23.32 -0.67
CA TRP A 132 -13.70 22.54 -0.74
C TRP A 132 -14.68 22.92 0.38
N PRO A 133 -16.00 22.86 0.12
CA PRO A 133 -17.01 23.24 1.11
C PRO A 133 -16.98 22.28 2.30
N LEU A 134 -16.96 22.85 3.52
CA LEU A 134 -16.95 22.10 4.78
C LEU A 134 -18.35 21.63 5.22
N ASN A 135 -19.40 22.33 4.77
CA ASN A 135 -20.79 22.01 5.10
C ASN A 135 -21.46 21.41 3.88
N LEU A 136 -21.51 20.08 3.83
CA LEU A 136 -22.19 19.32 2.79
C LEU A 136 -23.35 18.58 3.44
N ASP A 137 -24.57 18.98 3.08
CA ASP A 137 -25.80 18.46 3.67
C ASP A 137 -26.15 17.04 3.22
N HIS A 138 -25.52 16.54 2.15
CA HIS A 138 -25.81 15.26 1.50
C HIS A 138 -24.70 14.22 1.72
N LEU A 139 -23.97 14.29 2.84
CA LEU A 139 -22.93 13.32 3.18
C LEU A 139 -23.48 12.10 3.93
N LEU A 140 -22.64 11.08 4.02
CA LEU A 140 -22.81 9.96 4.95
C LEU A 140 -22.57 10.43 6.39
N VAL A 141 -22.98 9.62 7.36
CA VAL A 141 -22.68 9.84 8.79
C VAL A 141 -22.02 8.57 9.32
N MET A 142 -20.94 8.71 10.07
CA MET A 142 -20.37 7.59 10.80
C MET A 142 -21.05 7.45 12.17
N GLU A 143 -21.55 6.25 12.44
CA GLU A 143 -22.13 5.86 13.71
C GLU A 143 -21.25 4.82 14.41
N LYS A 144 -21.36 4.77 15.73
CA LYS A 144 -20.69 3.77 16.57
C LYS A 144 -21.68 2.66 16.89
N VAL A 145 -21.29 1.40 16.68
CA VAL A 145 -22.07 0.25 17.14
C VAL A 145 -22.17 0.31 18.68
N PRO A 146 -23.37 0.08 19.27
CA PRO A 146 -23.56 0.07 20.72
C PRO A 146 -22.90 -1.13 21.41
N ASP A 147 -21.58 -1.28 21.32
CA ASP A 147 -20.82 -2.33 22.00
C ASP A 147 -20.05 -1.79 23.21
N PRO A 148 -20.09 -2.48 24.37
CA PRO A 148 -19.41 -2.04 25.59
C PRO A 148 -17.91 -2.36 25.63
N VAL A 149 -17.40 -3.25 24.75
CA VAL A 149 -16.02 -3.77 24.82
C VAL A 149 -15.12 -3.23 23.71
N LYS A 150 -15.67 -2.90 22.53
CA LYS A 150 -14.90 -2.42 21.37
C LYS A 150 -15.55 -1.18 20.76
N ASN A 151 -14.75 -0.18 20.38
CA ASN A 151 -15.24 0.94 19.59
C ASN A 151 -15.31 0.53 18.11
N LEU A 152 -16.42 -0.09 17.73
CA LEU A 152 -16.70 -0.46 16.34
C LEU A 152 -17.50 0.64 15.65
N PHE A 153 -17.05 1.07 14.47
CA PHE A 153 -17.68 2.13 13.69
C PHE A 153 -18.21 1.62 12.34
N TYR A 154 -19.26 2.24 11.83
CA TYR A 154 -19.76 2.02 10.47
C TYR A 154 -20.32 3.32 9.89
N PHE A 155 -20.38 3.40 8.56
CA PHE A 155 -21.05 4.50 7.87
C PHE A 155 -22.53 4.19 7.65
N ASP A 156 -23.40 5.19 7.83
CA ASP A 156 -24.83 5.12 7.52
C ASP A 156 -25.25 6.30 6.61
N MET A 157 -26.40 6.15 5.96
CA MET A 157 -26.96 7.14 5.05
C MET A 157 -27.73 8.22 5.81
N THR A 158 -27.40 9.48 5.55
CA THR A 158 -28.27 10.60 5.95
C THR A 158 -29.57 10.60 5.13
N LYS A 159 -30.68 11.10 5.69
CA LYS A 159 -31.96 11.27 4.96
C LYS A 159 -31.81 11.96 3.59
N LYS A 160 -30.96 12.99 3.52
CA LYS A 160 -30.68 13.72 2.28
C LYS A 160 -29.88 12.89 1.27
N TYR A 161 -28.94 12.04 1.73
CA TYR A 161 -28.22 11.10 0.87
C TYR A 161 -29.18 10.07 0.28
N SER A 162 -30.05 9.50 1.13
CA SER A 162 -31.07 8.53 0.70
C SER A 162 -32.02 9.08 -0.37
N ASN A 163 -32.39 10.37 -0.30
CA ASN A 163 -33.23 11.01 -1.32
C ASN A 163 -32.56 11.09 -2.72
N ILE A 164 -31.23 11.13 -2.76
CA ILE A 164 -30.45 11.24 -4.01
C ILE A 164 -30.16 9.84 -4.60
N GLN A 165 -30.12 8.81 -3.75
CA GLN A 165 -29.86 7.42 -4.14
C GLN A 165 -30.66 6.91 -5.35
N PRO A 166 -31.98 7.16 -5.50
CA PRO A 166 -32.71 6.67 -6.68
C PRO A 166 -32.24 7.30 -8.00
N GLU A 167 -31.81 8.57 -7.99
CA GLU A 167 -31.25 9.21 -9.19
C GLU A 167 -29.91 8.57 -9.55
N TYR A 168 -29.06 8.28 -8.55
CA TYR A 168 -27.82 7.54 -8.76
C TYR A 168 -28.07 6.14 -9.33
N LEU A 169 -29.00 5.37 -8.76
CA LEU A 169 -29.33 4.03 -9.25
C LEU A 169 -29.80 4.05 -10.71
N SER A 170 -30.59 5.06 -11.09
CA SER A 170 -31.01 5.25 -12.49
C SER A 170 -29.82 5.49 -13.44
N CYS A 171 -28.79 6.22 -12.98
CA CYS A 171 -27.55 6.39 -13.74
C CYS A 171 -26.75 5.08 -13.83
N VAL A 172 -26.70 4.27 -12.78
CA VAL A 172 -26.01 2.97 -12.80
C VAL A 172 -26.69 2.00 -13.75
N GLU A 173 -28.03 1.95 -13.74
CA GLU A 173 -28.83 1.10 -14.65
C GLU A 173 -28.59 1.44 -16.13
N SER A 174 -28.26 2.70 -16.44
CA SER A 174 -27.94 3.13 -17.81
C SER A 174 -26.63 2.56 -18.35
N ASN A 175 -25.74 2.05 -17.49
CA ASN A 175 -24.40 1.55 -17.83
C ASN A 175 -23.52 2.52 -18.63
N ASP A 176 -23.83 3.83 -18.64
CA ASP A 176 -23.03 4.85 -19.29
C ASP A 176 -22.15 5.60 -18.27
N PRO A 177 -20.81 5.55 -18.37
CA PRO A 177 -19.93 6.29 -17.47
C PRO A 177 -20.14 7.81 -17.55
N ASN A 178 -20.61 8.33 -18.69
CA ASN A 178 -20.90 9.76 -18.83
C ASN A 178 -22.14 10.19 -18.04
N ALA A 179 -23.13 9.30 -17.88
CA ALA A 179 -24.29 9.55 -17.03
C ALA A 179 -23.87 9.73 -15.57
N ILE A 180 -22.96 8.87 -15.08
CA ILE A 180 -22.38 8.95 -13.74
C ILE A 180 -21.55 10.25 -13.59
N ALA A 181 -20.75 10.60 -14.59
CA ALA A 181 -20.00 11.85 -14.58
C ALA A 181 -20.92 13.08 -14.54
N GLY A 182 -22.03 13.08 -15.29
CA GLY A 182 -23.05 14.12 -15.25
C GLY A 182 -23.75 14.21 -13.90
N PHE A 183 -24.02 13.07 -13.25
CA PHE A 183 -24.54 13.04 -11.89
C PHE A 183 -23.56 13.65 -10.88
N LEU A 184 -22.26 13.33 -10.99
CA LEU A 184 -21.22 13.92 -10.13
C LEU A 184 -21.04 15.43 -10.33
N GLN A 185 -21.39 15.99 -11.49
CA GLN A 185 -21.42 17.44 -11.67
C GLN A 185 -22.50 18.10 -10.80
N LYS A 186 -23.65 17.43 -10.61
CA LYS A 186 -24.72 17.90 -9.72
C LYS A 186 -24.40 17.63 -8.25
N TYR A 187 -23.84 16.46 -7.94
CA TYR A 187 -23.52 15.98 -6.59
C TYR A 187 -22.04 15.57 -6.47
N PRO A 188 -21.11 16.53 -6.29
CA PRO A 188 -19.67 16.26 -6.38
C PRO A 188 -19.07 15.33 -5.32
N PHE A 189 -19.78 15.13 -4.20
CA PHE A 189 -19.31 14.37 -3.03
C PHE A 189 -20.10 13.08 -2.77
N HIS A 190 -20.86 12.59 -3.75
CA HIS A 190 -21.56 11.32 -3.61
C HIS A 190 -20.58 10.15 -3.72
N VAL A 191 -20.40 9.42 -2.62
CA VAL A 191 -19.32 8.43 -2.41
C VAL A 191 -19.40 7.26 -3.39
N GLU A 192 -20.57 6.71 -3.64
CA GLU A 192 -20.72 5.52 -4.51
C GLU A 192 -20.41 5.84 -5.97
N ALA A 193 -20.97 6.92 -6.51
CA ALA A 193 -20.65 7.39 -7.86
C ALA A 193 -19.18 7.75 -8.03
N LEU A 194 -18.56 8.39 -7.02
CA LEU A 194 -17.12 8.68 -7.04
C LEU A 194 -16.31 7.38 -7.16
N PHE A 195 -16.64 6.37 -6.35
CA PHE A 195 -15.96 5.08 -6.37
C PHE A 195 -16.19 4.33 -7.69
N GLN A 196 -17.40 4.33 -8.23
CA GLN A 196 -17.68 3.68 -9.51
C GLN A 196 -16.91 4.34 -10.66
N LEU A 197 -16.82 5.68 -10.67
CA LEU A 197 -16.06 6.40 -11.68
C LEU A 197 -14.54 6.17 -11.51
N VAL A 198 -14.05 6.01 -10.27
CA VAL A 198 -12.67 5.55 -10.01
C VAL A 198 -12.40 4.22 -10.67
N LEU A 199 -13.29 3.22 -10.51
CA LEU A 199 -13.12 1.91 -11.14
C LEU A 199 -13.04 2.05 -12.67
N VAL A 200 -13.93 2.85 -13.29
CA VAL A 200 -13.90 3.09 -14.74
C VAL A 200 -12.56 3.69 -15.19
N TYR A 201 -12.06 4.73 -14.51
CA TYR A 201 -10.79 5.35 -14.88
C TYR A 201 -9.57 4.46 -14.60
N GLN A 202 -9.63 3.58 -13.59
CA GLN A 202 -8.61 2.56 -13.38
C GLN A 202 -8.53 1.61 -14.58
N MET A 203 -9.68 1.16 -15.10
CA MET A 203 -9.71 0.29 -16.28
C MET A 203 -9.17 0.99 -17.54
N GLN A 204 -9.28 2.31 -17.61
CA GLN A 204 -8.73 3.14 -18.69
C GLN A 204 -7.25 3.50 -18.49
N GLY A 205 -6.64 3.18 -17.33
CA GLY A 205 -5.27 3.57 -17.00
C GLY A 205 -5.06 5.05 -16.68
N ASN A 206 -6.14 5.84 -16.50
CA ASN A 206 -6.03 7.26 -16.20
C ASN A 206 -5.90 7.51 -14.68
N PHE A 207 -4.70 7.26 -14.13
CA PHE A 207 -4.47 7.37 -12.69
C PHE A 207 -4.44 8.79 -12.13
N GLU A 208 -4.28 9.81 -12.97
CA GLU A 208 -4.36 11.21 -12.53
C GLU A 208 -5.79 11.56 -12.09
N GLN A 209 -6.77 11.20 -12.91
CA GLN A 209 -8.19 11.39 -12.57
C GLN A 209 -8.61 10.50 -11.40
N VAL A 210 -8.13 9.26 -11.33
CA VAL A 210 -8.34 8.37 -10.18
C VAL A 210 -7.87 9.04 -8.88
N GLY A 211 -6.66 9.60 -8.86
CA GLY A 211 -6.15 10.32 -7.69
C GLY A 211 -7.05 11.47 -7.27
N SER A 212 -7.51 12.30 -8.21
CA SER A 212 -8.40 13.44 -7.94
C SER A 212 -9.77 13.01 -7.37
N LEU A 213 -10.34 11.92 -7.88
CA LEU A 213 -11.61 11.39 -7.40
C LEU A 213 -11.48 10.72 -6.02
N LEU A 214 -10.38 9.99 -5.80
CA LEU A 214 -10.08 9.40 -4.49
C LEU A 214 -9.87 10.46 -3.42
N GLU A 215 -9.16 11.55 -3.74
CA GLU A 215 -9.03 12.70 -2.83
C GLU A 215 -10.41 13.27 -2.44
N ARG A 216 -11.32 13.45 -3.41
CA ARG A 216 -12.71 13.90 -3.16
C ARG A 216 -13.48 12.94 -2.28
N MET A 217 -13.35 11.64 -2.53
CA MET A 217 -14.01 10.60 -1.77
C MET A 217 -13.48 10.52 -0.33
N LEU A 218 -12.16 10.54 -0.13
CA LEU A 218 -11.55 10.54 1.21
C LEU A 218 -11.91 11.79 2.01
N TYR A 219 -12.00 12.95 1.34
CA TYR A 219 -12.51 14.16 1.94
C TYR A 219 -13.95 14.02 2.43
N SER A 220 -14.83 13.46 1.59
CA SER A 220 -16.23 13.18 1.95
C SER A 220 -16.32 12.30 3.20
N PHE A 221 -15.58 11.19 3.23
CA PHE A 221 -15.54 10.30 4.39
C PHE A 221 -15.01 10.98 5.64
N GLN A 222 -13.98 11.81 5.51
CA GLN A 222 -13.38 12.48 6.64
C GLN A 222 -14.32 13.47 7.32
N LEU A 223 -15.16 14.16 6.55
CA LEU A 223 -16.21 15.02 7.09
C LEU A 223 -17.31 14.22 7.81
N SER A 224 -17.52 12.97 7.41
CA SER A 224 -18.50 12.05 8.00
C SER A 224 -18.04 11.37 9.29
N PHE A 225 -16.77 11.53 9.72
CA PHE A 225 -16.24 10.82 10.88
C PHE A 225 -16.94 11.17 12.20
N HIS A 226 -17.14 10.15 13.03
CA HIS A 226 -17.64 10.31 14.38
C HIS A 226 -16.60 11.06 15.24
N HIS A 227 -17.05 11.83 16.24
CA HIS A 227 -16.14 12.65 17.07
C HIS A 227 -15.10 11.83 17.86
N GLN A 228 -15.39 10.55 18.14
CA GLN A 228 -14.47 9.60 18.79
C GLN A 228 -13.54 8.90 17.79
N PHE A 229 -13.86 8.94 16.50
CA PHE A 229 -13.06 8.33 15.45
C PHE A 229 -11.93 9.28 15.04
N SER A 230 -10.69 8.83 15.19
CA SER A 230 -9.51 9.56 14.74
C SER A 230 -8.61 8.63 13.94
N PRO A 231 -8.21 8.98 12.70
CA PRO A 231 -7.30 8.15 11.88
C PRO A 231 -5.93 7.85 12.51
N ILE A 232 -5.53 8.52 13.60
CA ILE A 232 -4.30 8.24 14.35
C ILE A 232 -4.58 7.40 15.61
N GLY A 233 -5.84 7.36 16.04
CA GLY A 233 -6.24 6.67 17.26
C GLY A 233 -5.91 5.18 17.22
N SER A 234 -5.71 4.57 18.37
CA SER A 234 -5.51 3.13 18.47
C SER A 234 -6.82 2.34 18.39
N ASP A 235 -7.95 2.96 18.75
CA ASP A 235 -9.26 2.30 18.88
C ASP A 235 -10.24 2.80 17.82
N ILE A 236 -10.03 2.33 16.59
CA ILE A 236 -10.78 2.73 15.39
C ILE A 236 -11.21 1.51 14.58
N ALA A 237 -11.65 0.47 15.28
CA ALA A 237 -12.09 -0.76 14.64
C ALA A 237 -13.27 -0.50 13.69
N MET A 238 -13.21 -1.09 12.51
CA MET A 238 -14.29 -1.10 11.52
C MET A 238 -14.39 -2.51 10.96
N ASP A 239 -15.60 -3.00 10.73
CA ASP A 239 -15.82 -4.26 10.04
C ASP A 239 -16.19 -3.97 8.58
N ILE A 240 -15.49 -4.61 7.66
CA ILE A 240 -15.75 -4.52 6.22
C ILE A 240 -17.08 -5.17 5.83
N SER A 241 -17.52 -6.19 6.57
CA SER A 241 -18.67 -7.02 6.21
C SER A 241 -19.99 -6.35 6.58
N LEU A 242 -19.97 -5.47 7.58
CA LEU A 242 -21.16 -4.84 8.16
C LEU A 242 -21.93 -3.97 7.16
N ASN A 243 -21.26 -3.15 6.34
CA ASN A 243 -21.92 -2.25 5.40
C ASN A 243 -21.19 -2.09 4.06
N GLN A 244 -21.93 -1.86 2.97
CA GLN A 244 -21.42 -1.53 1.64
C GLN A 244 -20.52 -0.28 1.67
N PHE A 245 -20.87 0.75 2.44
CA PHE A 245 -20.05 1.95 2.56
C PHE A 245 -18.70 1.69 3.23
N ASN A 246 -18.66 0.77 4.21
CA ASN A 246 -17.39 0.34 4.80
C ASN A 246 -16.55 -0.34 3.72
N LYS A 247 -17.13 -1.25 2.92
CA LYS A 247 -16.42 -1.87 1.78
C LYS A 247 -15.84 -0.83 0.82
N ILE A 248 -16.62 0.20 0.46
CA ILE A 248 -16.17 1.28 -0.41
C ILE A 248 -15.04 2.08 0.25
N PHE A 249 -15.13 2.36 1.54
CA PHE A 249 -14.07 3.06 2.28
C PHE A 249 -12.76 2.26 2.28
N TYR A 250 -12.81 0.96 2.60
CA TYR A 250 -11.66 0.06 2.57
C TYR A 250 -11.04 -0.04 1.18
N LYS A 251 -11.84 -0.32 0.15
CA LYS A 251 -11.36 -0.39 -1.25
C LYS A 251 -10.82 0.96 -1.72
N GLY A 252 -11.44 2.06 -1.29
CA GLY A 252 -11.01 3.41 -1.57
C GLY A 252 -9.65 3.74 -0.99
N LEU A 253 -9.40 3.38 0.27
CA LEU A 253 -8.10 3.51 0.92
C LEU A 253 -7.04 2.64 0.23
N PHE A 254 -7.36 1.38 -0.08
CA PHE A 254 -6.45 0.48 -0.77
C PHE A 254 -6.07 0.99 -2.17
N THR A 255 -7.05 1.51 -2.91
CA THR A 255 -6.80 2.12 -4.23
C THR A 255 -5.96 3.40 -4.08
N ASN A 256 -6.15 4.16 -3.00
CA ASN A 256 -5.33 5.32 -2.72
C ASN A 256 -3.87 4.94 -2.43
N VAL A 257 -3.63 3.88 -1.66
CA VAL A 257 -2.28 3.32 -1.43
C VAL A 257 -1.61 2.97 -2.76
N ASP A 258 -2.34 2.34 -3.68
CA ASP A 258 -1.83 1.99 -5.00
C ASP A 258 -1.49 3.25 -5.85
N CYS A 259 -2.36 4.26 -5.85
CA CYS A 259 -2.11 5.54 -6.49
C CYS A 259 -0.88 6.27 -5.90
N LEU A 260 -0.73 6.26 -4.57
CA LEU A 260 0.44 6.84 -3.88
C LEU A 260 1.72 6.07 -4.20
N GLY A 261 1.64 4.75 -4.32
CA GLY A 261 2.74 3.89 -4.77
C GLY A 261 3.22 4.28 -6.16
N ARG A 262 2.30 4.41 -7.14
CA ARG A 262 2.63 4.86 -8.50
C ARG A 262 3.21 6.28 -8.55
N LYS A 263 2.80 7.17 -7.64
CA LYS A 263 3.37 8.52 -7.49
C LYS A 263 4.78 8.54 -6.87
N GLY A 264 5.30 7.40 -6.40
CA GLY A 264 6.57 7.32 -5.69
C GLY A 264 6.51 7.77 -4.22
N CYS A 265 5.31 8.00 -3.67
CA CYS A 265 5.09 8.41 -2.28
C CYS A 265 5.03 7.20 -1.34
N ALA A 266 6.12 6.43 -1.26
CA ALA A 266 6.17 5.17 -0.52
C ALA A 266 5.97 5.36 1.00
N ARG A 267 6.49 6.45 1.58
CA ARG A 267 6.34 6.75 3.01
C ARG A 267 4.90 7.08 3.35
N THR A 268 4.22 7.84 2.49
CA THR A 268 2.81 8.18 2.66
C THR A 268 1.94 6.93 2.52
N ALA A 269 2.20 6.13 1.48
CA ALA A 269 1.50 4.86 1.27
C ALA A 269 1.62 3.91 2.47
N LEU A 270 2.80 3.80 3.08
CA LEU A 270 3.00 3.02 4.30
C LEU A 270 2.08 3.42 5.45
N GLU A 271 1.90 4.73 5.69
CA GLU A 271 1.04 5.20 6.78
C GLU A 271 -0.45 4.91 6.50
N PHE A 272 -0.87 4.92 5.23
CA PHE A 272 -2.19 4.46 4.83
C PHE A 272 -2.35 2.94 4.96
N VAL A 273 -1.32 2.13 4.66
CA VAL A 273 -1.35 0.68 4.92
C VAL A 273 -1.51 0.39 6.41
N LYS A 274 -0.75 1.08 7.27
CA LYS A 274 -0.93 0.99 8.73
C LYS A 274 -2.32 1.41 9.16
N PHE A 275 -2.89 2.42 8.50
CA PHE A 275 -4.25 2.87 8.81
C PHE A 275 -5.27 1.78 8.49
N ILE A 276 -5.20 1.16 7.32
CA ILE A 276 -6.11 0.07 6.94
C ILE A 276 -5.97 -1.11 7.91
N LEU A 277 -4.74 -1.51 8.25
CA LEU A 277 -4.49 -2.57 9.23
C LEU A 277 -5.04 -2.22 10.61
N ALA A 278 -4.97 -0.96 11.04
CA ALA A 278 -5.51 -0.55 12.33
C ALA A 278 -7.04 -0.60 12.39
N LEU A 279 -7.74 -0.58 11.25
CA LEU A 279 -9.21 -0.74 11.23
C LEU A 279 -9.62 -2.20 11.48
N SER A 280 -8.88 -3.18 10.98
CA SER A 280 -9.14 -4.61 11.19
C SER A 280 -7.82 -5.40 11.32
N PRO A 281 -7.10 -5.31 12.46
CA PRO A 281 -5.76 -5.87 12.57
C PRO A 281 -5.72 -7.40 12.55
N GLN A 282 -6.80 -8.06 13.01
CA GLN A 282 -6.85 -9.53 13.04
C GLN A 282 -7.35 -10.14 11.72
N GLU A 283 -8.33 -9.52 11.07
CA GLU A 283 -8.98 -10.10 9.90
C GLU A 283 -8.25 -9.79 8.59
N ASP A 284 -7.64 -8.60 8.47
CA ASP A 284 -6.95 -8.09 7.28
C ASP A 284 -7.63 -8.48 5.95
N PRO A 285 -8.87 -8.02 5.70
CA PRO A 285 -9.70 -8.52 4.60
C PRO A 285 -9.14 -8.20 3.20
N LEU A 286 -8.26 -7.18 3.10
CA LEU A 286 -7.64 -6.75 1.84
C LEU A 286 -6.21 -7.28 1.66
N GLY A 287 -5.64 -8.03 2.60
CA GLY A 287 -4.26 -8.49 2.51
C GLY A 287 -3.21 -7.39 2.62
N CYS A 288 -3.48 -6.33 3.39
CA CYS A 288 -2.55 -5.22 3.58
C CYS A 288 -1.23 -5.66 4.22
N LEU A 289 -1.19 -6.81 4.90
CA LEU A 289 0.03 -7.39 5.44
C LEU A 289 1.09 -7.66 4.35
N PHE A 290 0.67 -8.01 3.13
CA PHE A 290 1.54 -8.21 1.95
C PHE A 290 2.02 -6.91 1.30
N LEU A 291 1.58 -5.75 1.80
CA LEU A 291 2.02 -4.43 1.34
C LEU A 291 2.99 -3.76 2.32
N VAL A 292 2.94 -4.14 3.60
CA VAL A 292 3.75 -3.51 4.66
C VAL A 292 5.23 -3.63 4.35
N ASP A 293 5.67 -4.80 3.91
CA ASP A 293 7.06 -5.08 3.57
C ASP A 293 7.55 -4.22 2.39
N TYR A 294 6.82 -4.22 1.28
CA TYR A 294 7.16 -3.44 0.09
C TYR A 294 7.37 -1.97 0.43
N TYR A 295 6.37 -1.33 1.07
CA TYR A 295 6.43 0.09 1.37
C TYR A 295 7.42 0.42 2.49
N SER A 296 7.68 -0.50 3.43
CA SER A 296 8.70 -0.29 4.47
C SER A 296 10.10 -0.25 3.88
N ILE A 297 10.41 -1.21 3.01
CA ILE A 297 11.71 -1.30 2.34
C ILE A 297 11.87 -0.13 1.36
N ARG A 298 10.86 0.15 0.54
CA ARG A 298 10.88 1.26 -0.43
C ARG A 298 11.04 2.63 0.21
N SER A 299 10.46 2.85 1.40
CA SER A 299 10.61 4.10 2.18
C SER A 299 11.83 4.14 3.10
N ARG A 300 12.74 3.15 3.00
CA ARG A 300 13.95 2.99 3.84
C ARG A 300 13.65 2.93 5.35
N LYS A 301 12.48 2.43 5.75
CA LYS A 301 12.08 2.22 7.14
C LYS A 301 12.31 0.77 7.57
N LEU A 302 13.56 0.34 7.43
CA LEU A 302 14.02 -1.02 7.69
C LEU A 302 13.88 -1.41 9.17
N SER A 303 14.30 -0.55 10.09
CA SER A 303 14.16 -0.76 11.54
C SER A 303 12.70 -0.93 11.96
N TYR A 304 11.82 -0.07 11.45
CA TYR A 304 10.38 -0.17 11.69
C TYR A 304 9.81 -1.51 11.23
N PHE A 305 10.22 -2.00 10.05
CA PHE A 305 9.72 -3.28 9.53
C PHE A 305 10.10 -4.44 10.44
N LEU A 306 11.36 -4.49 10.91
CA LEU A 306 11.80 -5.52 11.84
C LEU A 306 11.00 -5.46 13.16
N GLU A 307 10.87 -4.29 13.77
CA GLU A 307 10.05 -4.12 14.97
C GLU A 307 8.57 -4.48 14.77
N PHE A 308 8.02 -4.18 13.60
CA PHE A 308 6.65 -4.56 13.24
C PHE A 308 6.50 -6.09 13.20
N THR A 309 7.45 -6.79 12.56
CA THR A 309 7.43 -8.26 12.50
C THR A 309 7.60 -8.93 13.86
N ASP A 310 8.23 -8.25 14.82
CA ASP A 310 8.37 -8.69 16.22
C ASP A 310 7.04 -8.53 16.97
N LYS A 311 6.47 -7.34 16.93
CA LYS A 311 5.36 -6.97 17.82
C LYS A 311 3.98 -7.35 17.30
N TYR A 312 3.77 -7.42 15.99
CA TYR A 312 2.42 -7.56 15.40
C TYR A 312 1.65 -8.80 15.87
N MET A 313 2.30 -9.97 15.84
CA MET A 313 1.66 -11.23 16.23
C MET A 313 1.39 -11.28 17.74
N GLU A 314 2.33 -10.78 18.56
CA GLU A 314 2.17 -10.69 20.01
C GLU A 314 1.05 -9.72 20.39
N GLU A 315 0.98 -8.55 19.75
CA GLU A 315 -0.01 -7.50 20.00
C GLU A 315 -1.44 -7.91 19.64
N PHE A 316 -1.64 -8.51 18.46
CA PHE A 316 -2.99 -8.76 17.95
C PHE A 316 -3.47 -10.19 18.08
N TYR A 317 -2.57 -11.17 18.11
CA TYR A 317 -2.94 -12.58 18.23
C TYR A 317 -2.53 -13.16 19.58
N GLY A 318 -1.57 -12.56 20.30
CA GLY A 318 -1.05 -13.06 21.58
C GLY A 318 -0.18 -14.31 21.44
N PHE A 319 0.17 -14.71 20.22
CA PHE A 319 0.98 -15.87 19.91
C PHE A 319 1.57 -15.79 18.50
N GLY A 320 2.60 -16.61 18.25
CA GLY A 320 3.13 -16.85 16.91
C GLY A 320 4.10 -15.78 16.44
N GLU A 321 4.75 -16.07 15.31
CA GLU A 321 5.77 -15.20 14.74
C GLU A 321 5.46 -14.87 13.29
N LEU A 322 5.57 -13.58 12.92
CA LEU A 322 5.22 -13.14 11.58
C LEU A 322 6.18 -13.68 10.50
N ILE A 323 7.41 -14.06 10.88
CA ILE A 323 8.42 -14.66 10.00
C ILE A 323 7.95 -15.99 9.38
N MET A 324 6.90 -16.62 9.92
CA MET A 324 6.31 -17.83 9.35
C MET A 324 5.76 -17.58 7.93
N LEU A 325 5.31 -16.35 7.63
CA LEU A 325 4.81 -15.99 6.31
C LEU A 325 5.94 -15.96 5.27
N PRO A 326 5.77 -16.63 4.10
CA PRO A 326 6.79 -16.66 3.06
C PRO A 326 7.21 -15.26 2.61
N SER A 327 6.25 -14.37 2.40
CA SER A 327 6.49 -12.96 2.02
C SER A 327 7.39 -12.25 3.02
N ILE A 328 7.04 -12.38 4.31
CA ILE A 328 7.75 -11.71 5.40
C ILE A 328 9.14 -12.29 5.59
N MET A 329 9.32 -13.61 5.44
CA MET A 329 10.63 -14.24 5.57
C MET A 329 11.63 -13.72 4.51
N TYR A 330 11.21 -13.64 3.25
CA TYR A 330 12.03 -13.07 2.17
C TYR A 330 12.30 -11.58 2.39
N SER A 331 11.28 -10.83 2.80
CA SER A 331 11.42 -9.40 3.07
C SER A 331 12.30 -9.09 4.30
N ILE A 332 12.29 -9.94 5.35
CA ILE A 332 13.20 -9.80 6.51
C ILE A 332 14.64 -10.05 6.08
N ALA A 333 14.87 -11.11 5.29
CA ALA A 333 16.20 -11.40 4.77
C ALA A 333 16.73 -10.21 3.94
N LEU A 334 15.91 -9.69 3.03
CA LEU A 334 16.25 -8.53 2.23
C LEU A 334 16.49 -7.28 3.09
N CYS A 335 15.64 -7.02 4.08
CA CYS A 335 15.77 -5.90 5.01
C CYS A 335 17.11 -5.95 5.76
N LYS A 336 17.47 -7.11 6.32
CA LYS A 336 18.75 -7.31 7.01
C LYS A 336 19.96 -7.19 6.09
N ALA A 337 19.85 -7.72 4.87
CA ALA A 337 20.90 -7.58 3.85
C ALA A 337 21.12 -6.11 3.49
N LEU A 338 20.05 -5.33 3.33
CA LEU A 338 20.10 -3.89 3.07
C LEU A 338 20.66 -3.08 4.25
N MET A 339 20.35 -3.45 5.50
CA MET A 339 20.92 -2.78 6.68
C MET A 339 22.41 -3.02 6.85
N ASN A 340 22.88 -4.22 6.52
CA ASN A 340 24.29 -4.63 6.67
C ASN A 340 25.12 -4.47 5.39
N GLU A 341 24.48 -4.12 4.27
CA GLU A 341 25.06 -4.05 2.92
C GLU A 341 25.80 -5.32 2.46
N THR A 342 25.38 -6.49 2.96
CA THR A 342 26.00 -7.79 2.67
C THR A 342 25.10 -8.67 1.81
N PHE A 343 25.56 -8.97 0.59
CA PHE A 343 24.82 -9.75 -0.42
C PHE A 343 25.59 -11.00 -0.85
N GLU A 344 26.29 -11.63 0.09
CA GLU A 344 27.14 -12.79 -0.19
C GLU A 344 26.53 -14.08 0.38
N CYS A 345 26.73 -15.17 -0.35
CA CYS A 345 26.31 -16.51 0.07
C CYS A 345 27.54 -17.43 0.15
N THR A 346 28.14 -17.52 1.34
CA THR A 346 29.27 -18.41 1.66
C THR A 346 28.81 -19.78 2.18
N ASN A 347 29.70 -20.78 2.09
CA ASN A 347 29.39 -22.15 2.56
C ASN A 347 29.23 -22.24 4.09
N SER A 348 29.80 -21.29 4.85
CA SER A 348 29.56 -21.19 6.29
C SER A 348 28.10 -20.89 6.63
N HIS A 349 27.37 -20.16 5.78
CA HIS A 349 25.94 -19.93 5.99
C HIS A 349 25.13 -21.22 5.80
N VAL A 350 25.51 -22.06 4.83
CA VAL A 350 24.86 -23.37 4.60
C VAL A 350 24.99 -24.27 5.82
N SER A 351 26.18 -24.33 6.44
CA SER A 351 26.38 -25.08 7.68
C SER A 351 25.50 -24.55 8.81
N ARG A 352 25.43 -23.22 9.00
CA ARG A 352 24.57 -22.60 10.02
C ARG A 352 23.08 -22.86 9.77
N CYS A 353 22.62 -22.88 8.51
CA CYS A 353 21.22 -23.21 8.20
C CYS A 353 20.81 -24.57 8.75
N SER A 354 21.70 -25.56 8.73
CA SER A 354 21.41 -26.90 9.25
C SER A 354 21.28 -26.96 10.77
N GLU A 355 21.79 -25.95 11.48
CA GLU A 355 21.77 -25.87 12.95
C GLU A 355 20.53 -25.14 13.49
N VAL A 356 19.84 -24.35 12.65
CA VAL A 356 18.70 -23.51 13.07
C VAL A 356 17.50 -24.38 13.42
N LYS A 357 16.97 -24.21 14.65
CA LYS A 357 15.76 -24.90 15.12
C LYS A 357 14.65 -23.89 15.35
N GLY A 358 13.68 -23.89 14.45
CA GLY A 358 12.47 -23.08 14.55
C GLY A 358 12.61 -21.60 14.16
N PHE A 359 11.47 -20.91 14.19
CA PHE A 359 11.34 -19.55 13.65
C PHE A 359 12.00 -18.46 14.50
N SER A 360 12.01 -18.59 15.83
CA SER A 360 12.61 -17.61 16.75
C SER A 360 14.13 -17.52 16.58
N GLU A 361 14.79 -18.66 16.45
CA GLU A 361 16.23 -18.74 16.19
C GLU A 361 16.55 -18.22 14.79
N LEU A 362 15.76 -18.62 13.78
CA LEU A 362 15.92 -18.17 12.40
C LEU A 362 15.91 -16.64 12.30
N ARG A 363 15.01 -15.97 13.04
CA ARG A 363 14.93 -14.51 13.04
C ARG A 363 16.22 -13.85 13.51
N GLN A 364 16.96 -14.43 14.44
CA GLN A 364 18.19 -13.82 14.97
C GLN A 364 19.40 -13.99 14.05
N GLN A 365 19.30 -14.87 13.04
CA GLN A 365 20.40 -15.16 12.13
C GLN A 365 20.72 -14.03 11.14
N GLU A 366 21.83 -14.22 10.44
CA GLU A 366 22.28 -13.38 9.32
C GLU A 366 21.29 -13.45 8.14
N ALA A 367 21.29 -12.41 7.30
CA ALA A 367 20.37 -12.26 6.17
C ALA A 367 20.43 -13.44 5.18
N SER A 368 21.64 -13.92 4.85
CA SER A 368 21.88 -15.03 3.94
C SER A 368 21.34 -16.36 4.47
N VAL A 369 21.47 -16.61 5.77
CA VAL A 369 20.94 -17.81 6.44
C VAL A 369 19.41 -17.81 6.37
N ILE A 370 18.78 -16.66 6.63
CA ILE A 370 17.32 -16.51 6.54
C ILE A 370 16.83 -16.76 5.11
N LEU A 371 17.48 -16.17 4.11
CA LEU A 371 17.09 -16.36 2.71
C LEU A 371 17.25 -17.81 2.26
N LEU A 372 18.35 -18.47 2.62
CA LEU A 372 18.60 -19.88 2.31
C LEU A 372 17.51 -20.79 2.88
N CYS A 373 17.14 -20.60 4.15
CA CYS A 373 16.03 -21.33 4.77
C CYS A 373 14.69 -21.00 4.10
N ALA A 374 14.46 -19.74 3.73
CA ALA A 374 13.22 -19.31 3.05
C ALA A 374 13.05 -19.96 1.67
N VAL A 375 14.12 -20.06 0.89
CA VAL A 375 14.11 -20.74 -0.41
C VAL A 375 13.84 -22.23 -0.24
N ARG A 376 14.42 -22.86 0.79
CA ARG A 376 14.23 -24.29 1.05
C ARG A 376 12.80 -24.61 1.52
N LEU A 377 12.25 -23.79 2.41
CA LEU A 377 10.89 -23.97 2.96
C LEU A 377 9.80 -23.60 1.93
N TYR A 378 10.02 -22.54 1.15
CA TYR A 378 9.05 -21.98 0.21
C TYR A 378 9.64 -21.80 -1.20
N PRO A 379 9.94 -22.88 -1.92
CA PRO A 379 10.53 -22.82 -3.26
C PRO A 379 9.59 -22.20 -4.31
N GLY A 380 8.27 -22.28 -4.10
CA GLY A 380 7.26 -21.68 -5.00
C GLY A 380 7.42 -20.16 -5.13
N LEU A 381 7.79 -19.46 -4.05
CA LEU A 381 8.01 -18.02 -4.06
C LEU A 381 9.30 -17.64 -4.79
N ALA A 382 10.39 -18.38 -4.56
CA ALA A 382 11.63 -18.21 -5.32
C ALA A 382 11.37 -18.39 -6.83
N LYS A 383 10.60 -19.41 -7.21
CA LYS A 383 10.22 -19.66 -8.60
C LYS A 383 9.38 -18.51 -9.18
N ALA A 384 8.36 -18.05 -8.46
CA ALA A 384 7.52 -16.93 -8.89
C ALA A 384 8.34 -15.64 -9.11
N LEU A 385 9.24 -15.31 -8.18
CA LEU A 385 10.16 -14.18 -8.31
C LEU A 385 11.09 -14.32 -9.51
N ILE A 386 11.77 -15.46 -9.64
CA ILE A 386 12.70 -15.69 -10.75
C ILE A 386 11.99 -15.63 -12.10
N SER A 387 10.80 -16.20 -12.21
CA SER A 387 10.05 -16.21 -13.47
C SER A 387 9.75 -14.79 -13.98
N LYS A 388 9.55 -13.83 -13.05
CA LYS A 388 9.36 -12.42 -13.37
C LYS A 388 10.66 -11.67 -13.64
N LEU A 389 11.69 -11.92 -12.84
CA LEU A 389 12.99 -11.25 -12.97
C LEU A 389 13.79 -11.73 -14.20
N PHE A 390 13.75 -13.04 -14.48
CA PHE A 390 14.51 -13.70 -15.54
C PHE A 390 13.67 -14.80 -16.21
N PRO A 391 12.83 -14.47 -17.22
CA PRO A 391 12.00 -15.46 -17.92
C PRO A 391 12.79 -16.60 -18.59
N ALA A 392 14.07 -16.36 -18.92
CA ALA A 392 14.96 -17.34 -19.54
C ALA A 392 15.65 -18.29 -18.54
N PHE A 393 15.57 -18.03 -17.23
CA PHE A 393 16.23 -18.85 -16.23
C PHE A 393 15.37 -20.09 -15.93
N GLN A 394 15.88 -21.27 -16.30
CA GLN A 394 15.23 -22.53 -15.95
C GLN A 394 15.49 -22.85 -14.48
N PHE A 395 14.47 -22.67 -13.66
CA PHE A 395 14.48 -23.20 -12.30
C PHE A 395 14.55 -24.74 -12.40
N GLY A 396 15.56 -25.36 -11.78
CA GLY A 396 15.73 -26.81 -11.81
C GLY A 396 14.49 -27.54 -11.27
N GLU A 397 14.33 -28.82 -11.63
CA GLU A 397 13.33 -29.71 -11.03
C GLU A 397 13.68 -29.96 -9.55
N VAL A 398 13.37 -28.98 -8.70
CA VAL A 398 13.40 -29.16 -7.25
C VAL A 398 12.12 -29.88 -6.88
N ASP A 399 12.23 -31.03 -6.21
CA ASP A 399 11.09 -31.77 -5.68
C ASP A 399 10.18 -30.80 -4.91
N TYR A 400 9.04 -30.49 -5.51
CA TYR A 400 8.02 -29.57 -5.00
C TYR A 400 7.21 -30.24 -3.88
N GLN A 401 7.87 -30.89 -2.92
CA GLN A 401 7.21 -31.13 -1.65
C GLN A 401 7.09 -29.78 -0.96
N THR A 402 5.99 -29.09 -1.25
CA THR A 402 5.55 -27.91 -0.52
C THR A 402 5.51 -28.29 0.95
N PHE A 403 6.51 -27.88 1.72
CA PHE A 403 6.62 -28.25 3.13
C PHE A 403 5.40 -27.78 3.94
N LEU A 404 4.71 -26.74 3.46
CA LEU A 404 3.56 -26.10 4.10
C LEU A 404 2.56 -25.56 3.05
N GLY A 405 1.43 -26.26 2.88
CA GLY A 405 0.18 -25.73 2.28
C GLY A 405 0.21 -25.21 0.83
N ASN A 406 -0.95 -24.80 0.31
CA ASN A 406 -1.08 -24.19 -1.02
C ASN A 406 -0.72 -22.69 -0.94
N THR A 407 0.59 -22.38 -0.97
CA THR A 407 1.15 -21.01 -0.89
C THR A 407 1.32 -20.34 -2.27
N GLN A 408 0.84 -20.96 -3.34
CA GLN A 408 1.09 -20.48 -4.71
C GLN A 408 0.56 -19.05 -4.94
N LYS A 409 -0.70 -18.78 -4.59
CA LYS A 409 -1.30 -17.44 -4.77
C LYS A 409 -0.58 -16.35 -3.99
N THR A 410 -0.27 -16.59 -2.72
CA THR A 410 0.43 -15.59 -1.88
C THR A 410 1.87 -15.38 -2.35
N SER A 411 2.49 -16.41 -2.91
CA SER A 411 3.80 -16.31 -3.53
C SER A 411 3.79 -15.48 -4.83
N GLU A 412 2.74 -15.62 -5.65
CA GLU A 412 2.53 -14.79 -6.84
C GLU A 412 2.23 -13.34 -6.49
N ILE A 413 1.39 -13.10 -5.47
CA ILE A 413 1.11 -11.77 -4.92
C ILE A 413 2.42 -11.09 -4.52
N TYR A 414 3.23 -11.76 -3.71
CA TYR A 414 4.52 -11.24 -3.28
C TYR A 414 5.42 -10.92 -4.47
N ALA A 415 5.55 -11.86 -5.42
CA ALA A 415 6.39 -11.69 -6.59
C ALA A 415 5.94 -10.52 -7.47
N SER A 416 4.62 -10.31 -7.63
CA SER A 416 4.08 -9.18 -8.39
C SER A 416 4.39 -7.83 -7.77
N ARG A 417 4.29 -7.71 -6.44
CA ARG A 417 4.47 -6.43 -5.77
C ARG A 417 5.94 -6.10 -5.52
N ASN A 418 6.73 -7.09 -5.13
CA ASN A 418 8.10 -6.89 -4.71
C ASN A 418 9.14 -7.02 -5.84
N GLU A 419 8.74 -7.27 -7.10
CA GLU A 419 9.72 -7.46 -8.18
C GLU A 419 10.74 -6.31 -8.28
N GLU A 420 10.29 -5.07 -8.08
CA GLU A 420 11.13 -3.88 -8.19
C GLU A 420 12.27 -3.89 -7.18
N LEU A 421 12.05 -4.46 -5.99
CA LEU A 421 13.06 -4.52 -4.94
C LEU A 421 14.15 -5.56 -5.24
N TRP A 422 13.84 -6.57 -6.04
CA TRP A 422 14.76 -7.67 -6.39
C TRP A 422 15.45 -7.48 -7.75
N LYS A 423 15.06 -6.46 -8.53
CA LYS A 423 15.71 -6.08 -9.81
C LYS A 423 17.20 -5.73 -9.70
N PRO A 424 17.71 -5.05 -8.64
CA PRO A 424 19.11 -4.64 -8.60
C PRO A 424 20.08 -5.82 -8.72
N GLU A 425 21.13 -5.68 -9.53
CA GLU A 425 21.99 -6.80 -9.93
C GLU A 425 22.57 -7.56 -8.72
N LYS A 426 23.10 -6.83 -7.72
CA LYS A 426 23.65 -7.40 -6.47
C LYS A 426 22.65 -8.30 -5.74
N ILE A 427 21.39 -7.88 -5.66
CA ILE A 427 20.31 -8.60 -4.96
C ILE A 427 19.87 -9.81 -5.79
N SER A 428 19.76 -9.63 -7.11
CA SER A 428 19.36 -10.68 -8.03
C SER A 428 20.41 -11.81 -8.12
N SER A 429 21.71 -11.48 -8.11
CA SER A 429 22.80 -12.46 -8.09
C SER A 429 22.86 -13.20 -6.76
N TRP A 430 22.60 -12.49 -5.66
CA TRP A 430 22.51 -13.08 -4.33
C TRP A 430 21.37 -14.10 -4.24
N LEU A 431 20.18 -13.75 -4.76
CA LEU A 431 19.05 -14.68 -4.82
C LEU A 431 19.38 -15.95 -5.64
N LYS A 432 20.00 -15.80 -6.81
CA LYS A 432 20.45 -16.94 -7.64
C LYS A 432 21.42 -17.85 -6.88
N ALA A 433 22.43 -17.26 -6.23
CA ALA A 433 23.40 -18.02 -5.44
C ALA A 433 22.75 -18.76 -4.26
N CYS A 434 21.77 -18.15 -3.59
CA CYS A 434 20.99 -18.80 -2.54
C CYS A 434 20.16 -19.97 -3.07
N ILE A 435 19.59 -19.86 -4.27
CA ILE A 435 18.79 -20.92 -4.88
C ILE A 435 19.67 -22.11 -5.29
N GLU A 436 20.82 -21.86 -5.90
CA GLU A 436 21.79 -22.91 -6.24
C GLU A 436 22.28 -23.67 -5.01
N LYS A 437 22.54 -22.98 -3.90
CA LYS A 437 23.00 -23.61 -2.65
C LYS A 437 21.88 -24.20 -1.80
N SER A 438 20.62 -23.85 -2.06
CA SER A 438 19.48 -24.34 -1.28
C SER A 438 19.28 -25.85 -1.38
N SER A 439 19.72 -26.48 -2.48
CA SER A 439 19.64 -27.93 -2.68
C SER A 439 20.53 -28.72 -1.71
N GLU A 440 21.57 -28.09 -1.17
CA GLU A 440 22.51 -28.71 -0.23
C GLU A 440 21.96 -28.72 1.21
N ILE A 441 20.82 -28.07 1.47
CA ILE A 441 20.27 -27.87 2.81
C ILE A 441 19.23 -28.93 3.16
N THR A 442 19.47 -29.62 4.29
CA THR A 442 18.49 -30.50 4.94
C THR A 442 17.90 -29.80 6.17
N LEU A 443 16.64 -29.35 6.08
CA LEU A 443 15.87 -28.86 7.22
C LEU A 443 14.89 -29.94 7.69
N ASN A 444 14.71 -30.08 9.00
CA ASN A 444 13.69 -30.97 9.57
C ASN A 444 12.32 -30.31 9.50
N SER A 445 11.38 -30.94 8.80
CA SER A 445 10.02 -30.40 8.59
C SER A 445 9.24 -30.19 9.89
N GLN A 446 9.53 -30.98 10.94
CA GLN A 446 8.82 -30.90 12.22
C GLN A 446 9.12 -29.60 12.99
N ASP A 447 10.31 -29.02 12.79
CA ASP A 447 10.74 -27.82 13.50
C ASP A 447 10.04 -26.55 12.99
N PHE A 448 9.42 -26.62 11.81
CA PHE A 448 8.77 -25.49 11.12
C PHE A 448 7.27 -25.69 10.89
N GLN A 449 6.64 -26.66 11.56
CA GLN A 449 5.20 -26.90 11.46
C GLN A 449 4.42 -26.15 12.54
N ASP A 450 3.52 -25.26 12.11
CA ASP A 450 2.52 -24.64 12.97
C ASP A 450 1.15 -24.76 12.29
N THR A 451 0.21 -25.47 12.92
CA THR A 451 -1.14 -25.68 12.36
C THR A 451 -1.87 -24.35 12.15
N ARG A 452 -1.58 -23.35 12.98
CA ARG A 452 -2.17 -22.00 12.93
C ARG A 452 -1.73 -21.22 11.69
N PHE A 453 -0.61 -21.61 11.09
CA PHE A 453 -0.15 -21.06 9.82
C PHE A 453 -1.13 -21.34 8.69
N SER A 454 -1.67 -22.57 8.65
CA SER A 454 -2.61 -22.98 7.59
C SER A 454 -3.92 -22.18 7.67
N GLU A 455 -4.43 -21.95 8.89
CA GLU A 455 -5.62 -21.12 9.14
C GLU A 455 -5.38 -19.66 8.77
N LEU A 456 -4.17 -19.14 9.02
CA LEU A 456 -3.80 -17.77 8.64
C LEU A 456 -3.69 -17.61 7.11
N LEU A 457 -3.19 -18.62 6.41
CA LEU A 457 -3.05 -18.58 4.95
C LEU A 457 -4.40 -18.73 4.24
N ASP A 458 -5.30 -19.56 4.78
CA ASP A 458 -6.62 -19.83 4.18
C ASP A 458 -7.51 -18.56 4.16
N ARG A 459 -7.30 -17.65 5.12
CA ARG A 459 -7.92 -16.32 5.15
C ARG A 459 -7.60 -15.46 3.93
N TYR A 460 -6.52 -15.73 3.22
CA TYR A 460 -6.09 -14.96 2.05
C TYR A 460 -6.43 -15.65 0.72
N SER A 461 -7.21 -16.74 0.77
CA SER A 461 -7.58 -17.53 -0.41
C SER A 461 -8.42 -16.77 -1.44
N HIS A 462 -9.18 -15.75 -1.00
CA HIS A 462 -10.04 -14.89 -1.81
C HIS A 462 -9.29 -13.76 -2.52
N LEU A 463 -8.03 -13.49 -2.17
CA LEU A 463 -7.26 -12.42 -2.79
C LEU A 463 -6.92 -12.76 -4.26
N ASP A 464 -7.01 -11.74 -5.11
CA ASP A 464 -6.61 -11.81 -6.52
C ASP A 464 -5.19 -11.24 -6.67
N SER A 465 -4.29 -12.01 -7.30
CA SER A 465 -2.88 -11.62 -7.48
C SER A 465 -2.73 -10.34 -8.28
N ASN A 466 -3.67 -10.08 -9.19
CA ASN A 466 -3.66 -8.89 -10.01
C ASN A 466 -3.96 -7.60 -9.21
N GLU A 467 -4.51 -7.67 -7.99
CA GLU A 467 -4.88 -6.48 -7.20
C GLU A 467 -3.66 -5.81 -6.57
N PHE A 468 -2.57 -6.57 -6.48
CA PHE A 468 -1.30 -6.15 -5.88
C PHE A 468 -0.26 -5.75 -6.93
N SER A 469 -0.50 -6.05 -8.21
CA SER A 469 0.35 -5.58 -9.31
C SER A 469 0.09 -4.11 -9.63
N PHE A 470 1.13 -3.39 -10.05
CA PHE A 470 0.97 -2.04 -10.60
C PHE A 470 0.44 -2.02 -12.03
N ASP A 471 0.35 -3.19 -12.68
CA ASP A 471 -0.13 -3.34 -14.06
C ASP A 471 -1.55 -2.79 -14.25
N VAL A 472 -1.78 -2.14 -15.39
CA VAL A 472 -3.09 -1.56 -15.71
C VAL A 472 -4.04 -2.65 -16.16
N ARG A 473 -5.12 -2.83 -15.40
CA ARG A 473 -6.19 -3.78 -15.71
C ARG A 473 -7.10 -3.23 -16.79
N ARG A 474 -6.76 -3.40 -18.07
CA ARG A 474 -7.66 -3.01 -19.16
C ARG A 474 -8.66 -4.15 -19.43
N VAL A 475 -9.95 -3.82 -19.58
CA VAL A 475 -10.99 -4.80 -20.03
C VAL A 475 -10.65 -5.33 -21.43
N ILE A 476 -10.07 -4.44 -22.24
CA ILE A 476 -9.64 -4.71 -23.61
C ILE A 476 -8.12 -4.85 -23.57
N PRO A 477 -7.56 -6.02 -23.90
CA PRO A 477 -6.12 -6.18 -24.06
C PRO A 477 -5.56 -5.09 -24.99
N GLU A 478 -4.32 -4.63 -24.77
CA GLU A 478 -3.71 -3.59 -25.61
C GLU A 478 -3.71 -3.97 -27.11
N ASP A 479 -3.69 -5.26 -27.42
CA ASP A 479 -3.76 -5.82 -28.77
C ASP A 479 -5.13 -5.67 -29.45
N MET A 480 -6.18 -5.37 -28.68
CA MET A 480 -7.58 -5.24 -29.12
C MET A 480 -8.05 -3.78 -29.15
N GLU A 481 -7.17 -2.80 -28.88
CA GLU A 481 -7.51 -1.37 -28.98
C GLU A 481 -7.84 -1.00 -30.44
N VAL A 482 -9.07 -0.54 -30.66
CA VAL A 482 -9.57 -0.09 -31.97
C VAL A 482 -8.72 1.10 -32.43
N GLY A 483 -7.89 0.89 -33.46
CA GLY A 483 -7.07 1.93 -34.07
C GLY A 483 -5.59 1.58 -34.22
N ARG A 484 -5.08 0.51 -33.61
CA ARG A 484 -3.78 -0.06 -34.00
C ARG A 484 -3.94 -0.94 -35.22
N ARG A 485 -2.92 -0.96 -36.09
CA ARG A 485 -2.84 -1.92 -37.21
C ARG A 485 -2.94 -3.31 -36.56
N GLY A 486 -4.03 -4.03 -36.84
CA GLY A 486 -4.17 -5.40 -36.37
C GLY A 486 -2.95 -6.23 -36.77
N PRO A 487 -2.66 -7.33 -36.04
CA PRO A 487 -1.58 -8.22 -36.42
C PRO A 487 -1.73 -8.56 -37.91
N VAL A 488 -0.64 -8.38 -38.67
CA VAL A 488 -0.60 -8.68 -40.10
C VAL A 488 -0.98 -10.16 -40.24
N GLY A 489 -2.20 -10.43 -40.69
CA GLY A 489 -2.67 -11.79 -40.85
C GLY A 489 -1.73 -12.55 -41.78
N ASN A 490 -1.27 -13.73 -41.34
CA ASN A 490 -0.42 -14.66 -42.12
C ASN A 490 -1.16 -15.33 -43.29
N LEU A 491 -2.16 -14.68 -43.89
CA LEU A 491 -3.00 -15.28 -44.92
C LEU A 491 -2.52 -14.90 -46.30
N ASP A 492 -2.25 -15.91 -47.12
CA ASP A 492 -1.91 -15.75 -48.52
C ASP A 492 -3.07 -15.04 -49.25
N PRO A 493 -2.81 -13.97 -50.02
CA PRO A 493 -3.83 -13.21 -50.74
C PRO A 493 -4.60 -14.02 -51.81
N ASN A 494 -4.20 -15.27 -52.06
CA ASN A 494 -4.86 -16.21 -52.97
C ASN A 494 -5.74 -17.25 -52.28
N ALA A 495 -5.97 -17.14 -50.95
CA ALA A 495 -6.85 -18.06 -50.22
C ALA A 495 -8.33 -17.92 -50.63
N ASN A 496 -9.12 -18.98 -50.40
CA ASN A 496 -10.55 -19.02 -50.74
C ASN A 496 -11.33 -17.84 -50.12
N PRO A 497 -12.13 -17.07 -50.89
CA PRO A 497 -12.85 -15.89 -50.39
C PRO A 497 -13.74 -16.15 -49.16
N PHE A 498 -14.35 -17.34 -49.07
CA PHE A 498 -15.15 -17.70 -47.88
C PHE A 498 -14.29 -17.87 -46.62
N TYR A 499 -13.07 -18.35 -46.79
CA TYR A 499 -12.13 -18.53 -45.69
C TYR A 499 -11.57 -17.19 -45.20
N LEU A 500 -11.24 -16.29 -46.13
CA LEU A 500 -10.86 -14.90 -45.82
C LEU A 500 -11.99 -14.16 -45.08
N PHE A 501 -13.26 -14.40 -45.45
CA PHE A 501 -14.40 -13.83 -44.75
C PHE A 501 -14.53 -14.33 -43.31
N PHE A 502 -14.45 -15.64 -43.07
CA PHE A 502 -14.50 -16.19 -41.71
C PHE A 502 -13.29 -15.78 -40.86
N ALA A 503 -12.10 -15.68 -41.45
CA ALA A 503 -10.91 -15.18 -40.77
C ALA A 503 -11.02 -13.68 -40.43
N SER A 504 -11.67 -12.87 -41.27
CA SER A 504 -11.93 -11.45 -40.97
C SER A 504 -12.89 -11.25 -39.79
N MET A 505 -13.75 -12.23 -39.52
CA MET A 505 -14.66 -12.24 -38.38
C MET A 505 -13.99 -12.77 -37.09
N LEU A 506 -12.88 -13.50 -37.21
CA LEU A 506 -12.14 -14.12 -36.11
C LEU A 506 -10.61 -14.00 -36.35
N PRO A 507 -10.03 -12.79 -36.36
CA PRO A 507 -8.63 -12.54 -36.73
C PRO A 507 -7.58 -13.18 -35.80
N TRP A 508 -7.99 -13.77 -34.68
CA TRP A 508 -7.14 -14.42 -33.68
C TRP A 508 -6.95 -15.93 -33.88
N ASN A 509 -7.62 -16.56 -34.87
CA ASN A 509 -7.41 -17.96 -35.18
C ASN A 509 -6.15 -18.15 -36.03
N TYR A 510 -5.03 -18.46 -35.38
CA TYR A 510 -3.82 -18.96 -36.05
C TYR A 510 -4.07 -20.38 -36.57
N VAL A 511 -4.20 -20.53 -37.88
CA VAL A 511 -4.15 -21.85 -38.51
C VAL A 511 -2.69 -22.14 -38.84
N ASN A 512 -2.04 -22.91 -37.98
CA ASN A 512 -0.71 -23.46 -38.26
C ASN A 512 -0.84 -24.43 -39.44
N PHE A 513 -0.36 -24.02 -40.62
CA PHE A 513 -0.09 -24.96 -41.70
C PHE A 513 1.12 -25.80 -41.29
N GLN A 514 0.87 -27.00 -40.76
CA GLN A 514 1.84 -28.08 -40.86
C GLN A 514 1.60 -28.75 -42.23
N GLU A 515 2.52 -28.51 -43.17
CA GLU A 515 2.68 -29.36 -44.36
C GLU A 515 3.29 -30.72 -43.98
#